data_AF-A0AAX0KAD9-F1
#
_entry.id   AF-A0AAX0KAD9-F1
#
_cell.length_a   1.000
_cell.length_b   1.000
_cell.length_c   1.000
_cell.angle_alpha   90.00
_cell.angle_beta   90.00
_cell.angle_gamma   90.00
#
_symmetry.space_group_name_H-M   'P 1'
#
loop_
_entity.id
_entity.type
_entity.pdbx_description
1 polymer ?
#
loop_
_entity_poly.entity_id
_entity_poly.type
_entity_poly.pdbx_seq_one_letter_code
_entity_poly.pdbx_strand_id
1 'polypeptide(L)'
;MSKTFEQMKLNFIYLHELWLLTHSIKTRCEELFHETPLPDAGYYFKIDYNIHILINSILSDAANVKKLIAVPKNKTREESPEQFRLHIERSNYLQQKIKDIEIKEINSVRVRNTLQHFDEYLDQLNIDVTAGKMKGHDIAVYNFVISHWKAINPRPYPIRLYVCEEKTYYNMKASINLEKVYNEAFQVNEVIRKEINKEAGAEPGSFMVPLNF
;
A
#
# COMPACT_ATOMS: atom_id res chain seq x y z
N MET A 1 -21.29 -29.42 -13.48
CA MET A 1 -20.55 -28.88 -12.31
C MET A 1 -19.61 -27.80 -12.81
N SER A 2 -19.65 -26.63 -12.21
CA SER A 2 -18.71 -25.55 -12.50
C SER A 2 -17.33 -25.86 -11.89
N LYS A 3 -16.24 -25.52 -12.58
CA LYS A 3 -14.87 -25.75 -12.10
C LYS A 3 -14.58 -24.95 -10.82
N THR A 4 -13.78 -25.52 -9.92
CA THR A 4 -13.22 -24.80 -8.77
C THR A 4 -12.06 -23.91 -9.20
N PHE A 5 -11.66 -22.95 -8.36
CA PHE A 5 -10.53 -22.06 -8.60
C PHE A 5 -9.24 -22.83 -8.94
N GLU A 6 -8.94 -23.90 -8.20
CA GLU A 6 -7.75 -24.73 -8.45
C GLU A 6 -7.79 -25.48 -9.79
N GLN A 7 -8.97 -25.65 -10.39
CA GLN A 7 -9.16 -26.27 -11.71
C GLN A 7 -9.12 -25.24 -12.86
N MET A 8 -8.97 -23.95 -12.56
CA MET A 8 -8.89 -22.90 -13.57
C MET A 8 -7.50 -22.82 -14.19
N LYS A 9 -7.44 -22.71 -15.52
CA LYS A 9 -6.20 -22.68 -16.30
C LYS A 9 -5.23 -21.55 -15.90
N LEU A 10 -5.75 -20.44 -15.39
CA LEU A 10 -5.01 -19.22 -15.08
C LEU A 10 -4.86 -18.98 -13.57
N ASN A 11 -5.14 -19.96 -12.72
CA ASN A 11 -5.11 -19.77 -11.27
C ASN A 11 -3.72 -19.37 -10.73
N PHE A 12 -2.65 -19.92 -11.31
CA PHE A 12 -1.28 -19.70 -10.90
C PHE A 12 -0.87 -18.23 -11.03
N ILE A 13 -1.50 -17.48 -11.95
CA ILE A 13 -1.25 -16.06 -12.17
C ILE A 13 -1.47 -15.26 -10.87
N TYR A 14 -2.44 -15.65 -10.04
CA TYR A 14 -2.72 -14.92 -8.81
C TYR A 14 -1.61 -15.01 -7.76
N LEU A 15 -0.85 -16.11 -7.74
CA LEU A 15 0.35 -16.20 -6.89
C LEU A 15 1.46 -15.30 -7.44
N HIS A 16 1.66 -15.31 -8.77
CA HIS A 16 2.64 -14.43 -9.41
C HIS A 16 2.29 -12.95 -9.25
N GLU A 17 1.00 -12.59 -9.33
CA GLU A 17 0.52 -11.23 -9.12
C GLU A 17 0.76 -10.78 -7.67
N LEU A 18 0.45 -11.64 -6.70
CA LEU A 18 0.74 -11.35 -5.29
C LEU A 18 2.26 -11.18 -5.06
N TRP A 19 3.08 -12.01 -5.72
CA TRP A 19 4.53 -11.88 -5.68
C TRP A 19 5.01 -10.57 -6.30
N LEU A 20 4.50 -10.19 -7.46
CA LEU A 20 4.82 -8.92 -8.14
C LEU A 20 4.50 -7.71 -7.27
N LEU A 21 3.27 -7.63 -6.75
CA LEU A 21 2.82 -6.50 -5.93
C LEU A 21 3.66 -6.36 -4.66
N THR A 22 3.92 -7.46 -3.96
CA THR A 22 4.72 -7.43 -2.72
C THR A 22 6.19 -7.14 -2.97
N HIS A 23 6.74 -7.60 -4.10
CA HIS A 23 8.09 -7.25 -4.52
C HIS A 23 8.21 -5.76 -4.88
N SER A 24 7.22 -5.21 -5.59
CA SER A 24 7.15 -3.78 -5.93
C SER A 24 7.09 -2.92 -4.66
N ILE A 25 6.26 -3.28 -3.68
CA ILE A 25 6.23 -2.58 -2.38
C ILE A 25 7.59 -2.63 -1.70
N LYS A 26 8.21 -3.82 -1.63
CA LYS A 26 9.52 -4.02 -0.99
C LYS A 26 10.58 -3.10 -1.61
N THR A 27 10.77 -3.19 -2.91
CA THR A 27 11.81 -2.45 -3.66
C THR A 27 11.59 -0.94 -3.60
N ARG A 28 10.34 -0.48 -3.73
CA ARG A 28 10.01 0.95 -3.64
C ARG A 28 10.18 1.52 -2.22
N CYS A 29 9.90 0.73 -1.19
CA CYS A 29 10.18 1.13 0.19
C CYS A 29 11.70 1.24 0.43
N GLU A 30 12.49 0.29 -0.09
CA GLU A 30 13.95 0.34 -0.03
C GLU A 30 14.50 1.61 -0.71
N GLU A 31 13.99 1.93 -1.91
CA GLU A 31 14.29 3.19 -2.62
C GLU A 31 13.88 4.42 -1.81
N LEU A 32 12.66 4.45 -1.28
CA LEU A 32 12.17 5.56 -0.46
C LEU A 32 13.08 5.80 0.75
N PHE A 33 13.47 4.75 1.44
CA PHE A 33 14.30 4.85 2.65
C PHE A 33 15.73 5.27 2.31
N HIS A 34 16.23 4.88 1.14
CA HIS A 34 17.51 5.33 0.62
C HIS A 34 17.51 6.82 0.26
N GLU A 35 16.46 7.31 -0.41
CA GLU A 35 16.30 8.71 -0.85
C GLU A 35 15.93 9.68 0.28
N THR A 36 15.68 9.16 1.48
CA THR A 36 15.31 9.92 2.68
C THR A 36 16.08 9.48 3.93
N PRO A 37 17.43 9.54 3.87
CA PRO A 37 18.26 9.15 5.01
C PRO A 37 18.05 10.12 6.15
N LEU A 38 18.21 9.67 7.40
CA LEU A 38 18.24 10.59 8.53
C LEU A 38 19.57 11.35 8.53
N PRO A 39 19.56 12.66 8.83
CA PRO A 39 20.81 13.42 8.92
C PRO A 39 21.60 13.01 10.17
N ASP A 40 22.93 12.95 10.08
CA ASP A 40 23.81 12.66 11.22
C ASP A 40 23.72 13.75 12.32
N ALA A 41 23.43 14.99 11.93
CA ALA A 41 23.21 16.11 12.83
C ALA A 41 22.17 17.10 12.29
N GLY A 42 21.40 17.70 13.19
CA GLY A 42 20.37 18.68 12.85
C GLY A 42 19.11 18.06 12.24
N TYR A 43 18.36 18.86 11.49
CA TYR A 43 17.11 18.46 10.85
C TYR A 43 17.06 19.03 9.44
N TYR A 44 16.41 18.31 8.52
CA TYR A 44 16.03 18.86 7.21
C TYR A 44 14.52 18.77 6.97
N PHE A 45 14.08 19.61 6.04
CA PHE A 45 12.85 19.43 5.26
C PHE A 45 13.18 19.59 3.76
N LYS A 46 12.44 18.91 2.90
CA LYS A 46 12.52 19.08 1.44
C LYS A 46 11.15 19.00 0.79
N ILE A 47 11.00 19.65 -0.36
CA ILE A 47 9.87 19.50 -1.26
C ILE A 47 10.36 18.63 -2.41
N ASP A 48 9.85 17.41 -2.48
CA ASP A 48 10.32 16.42 -3.44
C ASP A 48 9.13 15.60 -3.94
N TYR A 49 8.66 15.94 -5.14
CA TYR A 49 7.47 15.31 -5.70
C TYR A 49 7.70 13.84 -6.05
N ASN A 50 8.95 13.44 -6.35
CA ASN A 50 9.27 12.05 -6.69
C ASN A 50 9.05 11.14 -5.48
N ILE A 51 9.38 11.61 -4.27
CA ILE A 51 9.09 10.88 -3.03
C ILE A 51 7.59 10.62 -2.86
N HIS A 52 6.75 11.61 -3.15
CA HIS A 52 5.30 11.44 -3.03
C HIS A 52 4.71 10.56 -4.14
N ILE A 53 5.27 10.58 -5.35
CA ILE A 53 4.92 9.62 -6.41
C ILE A 53 5.26 8.20 -5.93
N LEU A 54 6.46 8.00 -5.39
CA LEU A 54 6.93 6.72 -4.90
C LEU A 54 6.03 6.18 -3.77
N ILE A 55 5.68 7.02 -2.80
CA ILE A 55 4.73 6.69 -1.73
C ILE A 55 3.37 6.30 -2.31
N ASN A 56 2.83 7.05 -3.27
CA ASN A 56 1.55 6.72 -3.89
C ASN A 56 1.59 5.37 -4.61
N SER A 57 2.69 5.03 -5.28
CA SER A 57 2.88 3.70 -5.88
C SER A 57 2.89 2.60 -4.82
N ILE A 58 3.61 2.78 -3.71
CA ILE A 58 3.62 1.83 -2.57
C ILE A 58 2.20 1.60 -2.05
N LEU A 59 1.45 2.68 -1.81
CA LEU A 59 0.08 2.60 -1.28
C LEU A 59 -0.89 1.95 -2.28
N SER A 60 -0.72 2.24 -3.58
CA SER A 60 -1.51 1.62 -4.65
C SER A 60 -1.30 0.11 -4.69
N ASP A 61 -0.05 -0.34 -4.65
CA ASP A 61 0.27 -1.76 -4.65
C ASP A 61 -0.23 -2.43 -3.37
N ALA A 62 -0.11 -1.79 -2.20
CA ALA A 62 -0.67 -2.29 -0.95
C ALA A 62 -2.21 -2.42 -1.01
N ALA A 63 -2.90 -1.45 -1.59
CA ALA A 63 -4.35 -1.53 -1.80
C ALA A 63 -4.72 -2.68 -2.75
N ASN A 64 -3.91 -2.96 -3.78
CA ASN A 64 -4.10 -4.09 -4.69
C ASN A 64 -3.83 -5.43 -4.01
N VAL A 65 -2.81 -5.55 -3.16
CA VAL A 65 -2.58 -6.74 -2.32
C VAL A 65 -3.81 -7.01 -1.47
N LYS A 66 -4.30 -6.02 -0.74
CA LYS A 66 -5.52 -6.14 0.06
C LYS A 66 -6.73 -6.58 -0.78
N LYS A 67 -6.95 -5.97 -1.94
CA LYS A 67 -8.05 -6.34 -2.85
C LYS A 67 -7.95 -7.80 -3.31
N LEU A 68 -6.74 -8.27 -3.55
CA LEU A 68 -6.48 -9.62 -4.04
C LEU A 68 -6.76 -10.68 -2.97
N ILE A 69 -6.36 -10.43 -1.72
CA ILE A 69 -6.47 -11.39 -0.61
C ILE A 69 -7.74 -11.24 0.23
N ALA A 70 -8.42 -10.09 0.20
CA ALA A 70 -9.65 -9.91 0.98
C ALA A 70 -10.78 -10.78 0.42
N VAL A 71 -11.45 -11.52 1.29
CA VAL A 71 -12.64 -12.29 0.92
C VAL A 71 -13.83 -11.33 0.82
N PRO A 72 -14.46 -11.20 -0.36
CA PRO A 72 -15.57 -10.28 -0.53
C PRO A 72 -16.79 -10.82 0.23
N LYS A 73 -17.49 -9.93 0.95
CA LYS A 73 -18.73 -10.28 1.66
C LYS A 73 -19.96 -10.22 0.76
N ASN A 74 -19.93 -9.32 -0.22
CA ASN A 74 -21.04 -9.03 -1.10
C ASN A 74 -20.58 -9.05 -2.55
N LYS A 75 -21.45 -9.52 -3.43
CA LYS A 75 -21.28 -9.43 -4.88
C LYS A 75 -21.36 -7.97 -5.32
N THR A 76 -20.50 -7.55 -6.25
CA THR A 76 -20.68 -6.24 -6.90
C THR A 76 -21.79 -6.30 -7.95
N ARG A 77 -22.33 -5.15 -8.36
CA ARG A 77 -23.45 -5.10 -9.32
C ARG A 77 -23.10 -5.74 -10.68
N GLU A 78 -21.84 -5.67 -11.08
CA GLU A 78 -21.34 -6.10 -12.39
C GLU A 78 -20.85 -7.56 -12.42
N GLU A 79 -20.65 -8.17 -11.26
CA GLU A 79 -20.07 -9.51 -11.15
C GLU A 79 -21.15 -10.59 -11.36
N SER A 80 -20.88 -11.61 -12.17
CA SER A 80 -21.79 -12.76 -12.30
C SER A 80 -21.74 -13.65 -11.04
N PRO A 81 -22.77 -14.48 -10.75
CA PRO A 81 -22.71 -15.42 -9.62
C PRO A 81 -21.50 -16.36 -9.68
N GLU A 82 -21.08 -16.78 -10.88
CA GLU A 82 -19.90 -17.63 -11.05
C GLU A 82 -18.59 -16.86 -10.79
N GLN A 83 -18.48 -15.62 -11.25
CA GLN A 83 -17.33 -14.76 -10.97
C GLN A 83 -17.19 -14.51 -9.47
N PHE A 84 -18.29 -14.22 -8.78
CA PHE A 84 -18.28 -14.00 -7.33
C PHE A 84 -17.84 -15.22 -6.55
N ARG A 85 -18.30 -16.42 -6.96
CA ARG A 85 -17.83 -17.67 -6.35
C ARG A 85 -16.32 -17.84 -6.54
N LEU A 86 -15.82 -17.64 -7.76
CA LEU A 86 -14.38 -17.72 -8.04
C LEU A 86 -13.58 -16.68 -7.27
N HIS A 87 -14.12 -15.49 -7.07
CA HIS A 87 -13.53 -14.45 -6.26
C HIS A 87 -13.35 -14.90 -4.81
N ILE A 88 -14.41 -15.45 -4.19
CA ILE A 88 -14.34 -16.00 -2.83
C ILE A 88 -13.31 -17.14 -2.76
N GLU A 89 -13.37 -18.10 -3.69
CA GLU A 89 -12.45 -19.25 -3.73
C GLU A 89 -10.99 -18.79 -3.88
N ARG A 90 -10.71 -17.85 -4.79
CA ARG A 90 -9.38 -17.25 -4.97
C ARG A 90 -8.88 -16.57 -3.70
N SER A 91 -9.70 -15.71 -3.09
CA SER A 91 -9.28 -14.96 -1.90
C SER A 91 -8.98 -15.92 -0.73
N ASN A 92 -9.81 -16.95 -0.52
CA ASN A 92 -9.56 -17.98 0.48
C ASN A 92 -8.28 -18.77 0.19
N TYR A 93 -8.06 -19.16 -1.06
CA TYR A 93 -6.84 -19.85 -1.48
C TYR A 93 -5.59 -19.03 -1.14
N LEU A 94 -5.57 -17.74 -1.48
CA LEU A 94 -4.43 -16.88 -1.21
C LEU A 94 -4.24 -16.63 0.29
N GLN A 95 -5.32 -16.41 1.05
CA GLN A 95 -5.23 -16.28 2.51
C GLN A 95 -4.64 -17.53 3.16
N GLN A 96 -5.01 -18.72 2.68
CA GLN A 96 -4.46 -19.97 3.20
C GLN A 96 -2.95 -20.07 2.98
N LYS A 97 -2.43 -19.55 1.86
CA LYS A 97 -0.99 -19.52 1.57
C LYS A 97 -0.21 -18.60 2.51
N ILE A 98 -0.84 -17.55 3.03
CA ILE A 98 -0.20 -16.52 3.87
C ILE A 98 -0.75 -16.49 5.30
N LYS A 99 -1.42 -17.57 5.74
CA LYS A 99 -2.17 -17.63 6.99
C LYS A 99 -1.35 -17.32 8.25
N ASP A 100 -0.04 -17.59 8.20
CA ASP A 100 0.88 -17.41 9.34
C ASP A 100 1.50 -15.99 9.36
N ILE A 101 1.11 -15.13 8.42
CA ILE A 101 1.58 -13.75 8.30
C ILE A 101 0.51 -12.80 8.82
N GLU A 102 0.90 -11.95 9.75
CA GLU A 102 0.04 -10.87 10.22
C GLU A 102 0.11 -9.66 9.28
N ILE A 103 -0.95 -9.43 8.52
CA ILE A 103 -1.05 -8.32 7.55
C ILE A 103 -2.03 -7.28 8.12
N LYS A 104 -1.53 -6.32 8.91
CA LYS A 104 -2.35 -5.30 9.59
C LYS A 104 -2.35 -3.97 8.83
N GLU A 105 -1.18 -3.46 8.49
CA GLU A 105 -1.00 -2.14 7.91
C GLU A 105 -1.47 -2.12 6.45
N ILE A 106 -1.11 -3.13 5.63
CA ILE A 106 -1.62 -3.29 4.26
C ILE A 106 -3.15 -3.46 4.27
N ASN A 107 -3.69 -4.19 5.25
CA ASN A 107 -5.14 -4.38 5.40
C ASN A 107 -5.87 -3.18 6.02
N SER A 108 -5.15 -2.14 6.43
CA SER A 108 -5.77 -0.94 6.99
C SER A 108 -6.71 -0.29 5.97
N VAL A 109 -7.84 0.22 6.46
CA VAL A 109 -8.75 1.03 5.64
C VAL A 109 -8.05 2.34 5.20
N ARG A 110 -7.07 2.81 5.98
CA ARG A 110 -6.34 4.06 5.74
C ARG A 110 -5.53 4.03 4.44
N VAL A 111 -4.96 2.89 4.06
CA VAL A 111 -4.20 2.73 2.79
C VAL A 111 -5.06 3.14 1.59
N ARG A 112 -6.26 2.57 1.50
CA ARG A 112 -7.21 2.90 0.43
C ARG A 112 -7.78 4.31 0.57
N ASN A 113 -8.15 4.72 1.78
CA ASN A 113 -8.75 6.03 1.99
C ASN A 113 -7.81 7.18 1.61
N THR A 114 -6.52 7.01 1.90
CA THR A 114 -5.46 7.96 1.53
C THR A 114 -5.39 8.19 0.03
N LEU A 115 -5.75 7.19 -0.78
CA LEU A 115 -5.79 7.28 -2.24
C LEU A 115 -7.11 7.83 -2.78
N GLN A 116 -8.25 7.52 -2.13
CA GLN A 116 -9.58 7.74 -2.70
C GLN A 116 -10.31 9.00 -2.20
N HIS A 117 -10.01 9.46 -0.99
CA HIS A 117 -10.78 10.52 -0.33
C HIS A 117 -9.96 11.80 -0.10
N PHE A 118 -8.90 12.00 -0.90
CA PHE A 118 -8.06 13.18 -0.75
C PHE A 118 -8.85 14.47 -0.95
N ASP A 119 -9.65 14.56 -2.02
CA ASP A 119 -10.42 15.77 -2.35
C ASP A 119 -11.46 16.06 -1.26
N GLU A 120 -12.20 15.04 -0.80
CA GLU A 120 -13.18 15.17 0.28
C GLU A 120 -12.54 15.66 1.58
N TYR A 121 -11.36 15.14 1.93
CA TYR A 121 -10.63 15.58 3.13
C TYR A 121 -10.08 17.00 2.98
N LEU A 122 -9.64 17.38 1.78
CA LEU A 122 -9.15 18.72 1.49
C LEU A 122 -10.28 19.76 1.53
N ASP A 123 -11.46 19.42 1.00
CA ASP A 123 -12.66 20.26 1.08
C ASP A 123 -13.06 20.51 2.54
N GLN A 124 -13.10 19.46 3.35
CA GLN A 124 -13.39 19.58 4.77
C GLN A 124 -12.34 20.44 5.49
N LEU A 125 -11.05 20.26 5.17
CA LEU A 125 -9.97 21.08 5.70
C LEU A 125 -10.14 22.56 5.32
N ASN A 126 -10.46 22.85 4.06
CA ASN A 126 -10.70 24.21 3.58
C ASN A 126 -11.84 24.88 4.37
N ILE A 127 -12.93 24.17 4.63
CA ILE A 127 -14.05 24.65 5.47
C ILE A 127 -13.55 24.94 6.89
N ASP A 128 -12.79 24.03 7.49
CA ASP A 128 -12.32 24.15 8.87
C ASP A 128 -11.30 25.30 9.04
N VAL A 129 -10.38 25.49 8.08
CA VAL A 129 -9.44 26.61 8.04
C VAL A 129 -10.18 27.94 7.92
N THR A 130 -11.11 28.05 6.96
CA THR A 130 -11.88 29.27 6.71
C THR A 130 -12.73 29.65 7.93
N ALA A 131 -13.27 28.67 8.64
CA ALA A 131 -14.04 28.88 9.87
C ALA A 131 -13.16 29.14 11.11
N GLY A 132 -11.84 29.22 10.99
CA GLY A 132 -10.93 29.44 12.12
C GLY A 132 -10.87 28.28 13.11
N LYS A 133 -11.23 27.06 12.69
CA LYS A 133 -11.30 25.86 13.56
C LYS A 133 -9.94 25.17 13.71
N MET A 134 -8.97 25.46 12.85
CA MET A 134 -7.63 24.88 12.86
C MET A 134 -6.73 25.52 13.92
N LYS A 135 -7.10 25.37 15.20
CA LYS A 135 -6.31 25.87 16.33
C LYS A 135 -5.06 25.00 16.54
N GLY A 136 -3.91 25.61 16.81
CA GLY A 136 -2.67 24.92 17.14
C GLY A 136 -1.76 24.56 15.95
N HIS A 137 -2.14 24.97 14.74
CA HIS A 137 -1.30 24.87 13.55
C HIS A 137 -1.23 26.22 12.85
N ASP A 138 -0.02 26.79 12.77
CA ASP A 138 0.20 28.07 12.08
C ASP A 138 0.45 27.89 10.58
N ILE A 139 0.91 26.69 10.19
CA ILE A 139 1.29 26.35 8.82
C ILE A 139 0.75 24.96 8.48
N ALA A 140 0.24 24.81 7.26
CA ALA A 140 -0.05 23.52 6.65
C ALA A 140 0.99 23.21 5.56
N VAL A 141 1.39 21.95 5.45
CA VAL A 141 2.40 21.49 4.47
C VAL A 141 1.81 20.47 3.51
N TYR A 142 2.11 20.64 2.23
CA TYR A 142 1.65 19.77 1.14
C TYR A 142 2.84 19.31 0.31
N ASN A 143 2.89 18.01 0.01
CA ASN A 143 4.00 17.33 -0.67
C ASN A 143 5.37 17.62 -0.03
N PHE A 144 5.40 17.58 1.31
CA PHE A 144 6.61 17.82 2.09
C PHE A 144 7.24 16.52 2.58
N VAL A 145 8.54 16.57 2.80
CA VAL A 145 9.30 15.54 3.50
C VAL A 145 10.05 16.22 4.64
N ILE A 146 9.95 15.68 5.85
CA ILE A 146 10.75 16.14 6.99
C ILE A 146 11.50 14.97 7.61
N SER A 147 12.74 15.23 8.01
CA SER A 147 13.52 14.23 8.76
C SER A 147 12.84 13.87 10.09
N HIS A 148 12.41 14.88 10.84
CA HIS A 148 11.81 14.79 12.17
C HIS A 148 10.71 15.84 12.31
N TRP A 149 9.72 15.60 13.18
CA TRP A 149 8.73 16.63 13.53
C TRP A 149 9.36 17.92 14.07
N LYS A 150 10.51 17.81 14.74
CA LYS A 150 11.28 18.94 15.28
C LYS A 150 11.89 19.84 14.21
N ALA A 151 11.87 19.44 12.93
CA ALA A 151 12.36 20.26 11.82
C ALA A 151 11.55 21.54 11.61
N ILE A 152 10.28 21.56 12.03
CA ILE A 152 9.37 22.70 11.91
C ILE A 152 8.64 22.88 13.23
N ASN A 153 8.75 24.06 13.83
CA ASN A 153 8.10 24.40 15.09
C ASN A 153 7.38 25.76 14.97
N PRO A 154 6.06 25.85 15.27
CA PRO A 154 5.17 24.77 15.74
C PRO A 154 4.91 23.69 14.69
N ARG A 155 4.46 22.51 15.14
CA ARG A 155 4.23 21.33 14.29
C ARG A 155 3.25 21.66 13.14
N PRO A 156 3.64 21.45 11.87
CA PRO A 156 2.78 21.81 10.75
C PRO A 156 1.60 20.83 10.62
N TYR A 157 0.49 21.31 10.06
CA TYR A 157 -0.62 20.45 9.67
C TYR A 157 -0.28 19.66 8.40
N PRO A 158 -0.33 18.32 8.40
CA PRO A 158 0.20 17.51 7.30
C PRO A 158 -0.86 17.25 6.21
N ILE A 159 -0.96 18.09 5.17
CA ILE A 159 -1.85 17.78 4.03
C ILE A 159 -1.31 16.57 3.28
N ARG A 160 -0.02 16.59 2.93
CA ARG A 160 0.76 15.41 2.49
C ARG A 160 2.18 15.56 3.00
N LEU A 161 2.55 14.73 3.96
CA LEU A 161 3.82 14.83 4.65
C LEU A 161 4.40 13.46 4.91
N TYR A 162 5.64 13.24 4.50
CA TYR A 162 6.41 12.09 4.92
C TYR A 162 7.38 12.47 6.05
N VAL A 163 7.37 11.70 7.13
CA VAL A 163 8.29 11.87 8.26
C VAL A 163 9.27 10.70 8.27
N CYS A 164 10.54 11.00 8.02
CA CYS A 164 11.58 9.99 7.79
C CYS A 164 11.90 9.18 9.04
N GLU A 165 11.99 9.83 10.20
CA GLU A 165 12.26 9.17 11.50
C GLU A 165 11.22 8.09 11.81
N GLU A 166 9.95 8.39 11.58
CA GLU A 166 8.83 7.49 11.87
C GLU A 166 8.52 6.54 10.71
N LYS A 167 9.21 6.71 9.56
CA LYS A 167 8.88 6.08 8.28
C LYS A 167 7.38 6.15 7.94
N THR A 168 6.73 7.25 8.33
CA THR A 168 5.28 7.38 8.33
C THR A 168 4.84 8.47 7.37
N TYR A 169 3.90 8.12 6.50
CA TYR A 169 3.24 9.06 5.60
C TYR A 169 1.93 9.54 6.24
N TYR A 170 1.78 10.85 6.29
CA TYR A 170 0.61 11.55 6.79
C TYR A 170 -0.13 12.19 5.63
N ASN A 171 -1.43 11.95 5.57
CA ASN A 171 -2.37 12.56 4.64
C ASN A 171 -3.56 13.09 5.43
N MET A 172 -3.45 14.34 5.86
CA MET A 172 -4.39 15.04 6.74
C MET A 172 -4.67 14.25 8.02
N LYS A 173 -5.86 13.67 8.13
CA LYS A 173 -6.32 12.91 9.32
C LYS A 173 -5.86 11.44 9.29
N ALA A 174 -5.27 10.97 8.19
CA ALA A 174 -4.78 9.62 8.04
C ALA A 174 -3.25 9.58 8.18
N SER A 175 -2.75 8.47 8.74
CA SER A 175 -1.34 8.13 8.72
C SER A 175 -1.15 6.65 8.45
N ILE A 176 -0.05 6.34 7.76
CA ILE A 176 0.34 4.98 7.34
C ILE A 176 1.83 4.82 7.60
N ASN A 177 2.20 3.77 8.33
CA ASN A 177 3.61 3.46 8.59
C ASN A 177 4.16 2.59 7.46
N LEU A 178 5.05 3.15 6.65
CA LEU A 178 5.57 2.48 5.45
C LEU A 178 6.62 1.40 5.78
N GLU A 179 7.27 1.47 6.95
CA GLU A 179 8.14 0.39 7.43
C GLU A 179 7.32 -0.87 7.78
N LYS A 180 6.14 -0.72 8.39
CA LYS A 180 5.23 -1.85 8.62
C LYS A 180 4.71 -2.43 7.30
N VAL A 181 4.31 -1.57 6.36
CA VAL A 181 3.92 -2.01 5.00
C VAL A 181 5.06 -2.80 4.33
N TYR A 182 6.30 -2.31 4.42
CA TYR A 182 7.49 -2.99 3.93
C TYR A 182 7.65 -4.38 4.55
N ASN A 183 7.63 -4.46 5.89
CA ASN A 183 7.84 -5.71 6.61
C ASN A 183 6.76 -6.76 6.28
N GLU A 184 5.49 -6.35 6.22
CA GLU A 184 4.39 -7.22 5.83
C GLU A 184 4.55 -7.71 4.38
N ALA A 185 4.85 -6.81 3.45
CA ALA A 185 5.07 -7.17 2.06
C ALA A 185 6.27 -8.10 1.89
N PHE A 186 7.37 -7.87 2.60
CA PHE A 186 8.56 -8.73 2.58
C PHE A 186 8.22 -10.16 3.04
N GLN A 187 7.50 -10.31 4.15
CA GLN A 187 7.09 -11.63 4.64
C GLN A 187 6.20 -12.37 3.65
N VAL A 188 5.21 -11.68 3.07
CA VAL A 188 4.33 -12.28 2.04
C VAL A 188 5.15 -12.66 0.80
N ASN A 189 6.06 -11.79 0.36
CA ASN A 189 6.90 -12.03 -0.79
C ASN A 189 7.71 -13.34 -0.64
N GLU A 190 8.32 -13.54 0.53
CA GLU A 190 9.14 -14.72 0.81
C GLU A 190 8.34 -16.03 0.85
N VAL A 191 7.13 -16.00 1.40
CA VAL A 191 6.25 -17.18 1.40
C VAL A 191 5.79 -17.52 0.00
N ILE A 192 5.27 -16.54 -0.74
CA ILE A 192 4.75 -16.78 -2.09
C ILE A 192 5.86 -17.21 -3.05
N ARG A 193 7.05 -16.60 -2.97
CA ARG A 193 8.22 -16.98 -3.77
C ARG A 193 8.57 -18.46 -3.62
N LYS A 194 8.50 -18.99 -2.39
CA LYS A 194 8.73 -20.43 -2.10
C LYS A 194 7.61 -21.29 -2.68
N GLU A 195 6.35 -20.88 -2.53
CA GLU A 195 5.19 -21.60 -3.07
C GLU A 195 5.25 -21.78 -4.59
N ILE A 196 5.81 -20.82 -5.32
CA ILE A 196 5.98 -20.89 -6.78
C ILE A 196 7.37 -21.39 -7.23
N ASN A 197 8.15 -21.97 -6.30
CA ASN A 197 9.48 -22.54 -6.55
C ASN A 197 10.47 -21.58 -7.24
N LYS A 198 10.52 -20.32 -6.78
CA LYS A 198 11.49 -19.33 -7.27
C LYS A 198 12.66 -19.19 -6.32
N GLU A 199 13.87 -19.09 -6.87
CA GLU A 199 15.11 -18.89 -6.10
C GLU A 199 15.13 -17.54 -5.37
N ALA A 200 15.97 -17.43 -4.34
CA ALA A 200 16.15 -16.17 -3.64
C ALA A 200 16.80 -15.15 -4.58
N GLY A 201 16.25 -13.93 -4.63
CA GLY A 201 16.71 -12.89 -5.55
C GLY A 201 16.16 -13.00 -6.97
N ALA A 202 15.32 -14.01 -7.28
CA ALA A 202 14.56 -14.01 -8.52
C ALA A 202 13.62 -12.80 -8.56
N GLU A 203 13.53 -12.15 -9.71
CA GLU A 203 12.59 -11.05 -9.93
C GLU A 203 11.23 -11.59 -10.41
N PRO A 204 10.11 -10.94 -10.02
CA PRO A 204 8.82 -11.22 -10.63
C PRO A 204 8.88 -11.01 -12.13
N GLY A 205 8.63 -12.07 -12.89
CA GLY A 205 8.71 -12.07 -14.36
C GLY A 205 7.35 -12.21 -15.02
N SER A 206 7.25 -11.68 -16.24
CA SER A 206 6.10 -11.89 -17.12
C SER A 206 6.17 -13.27 -17.79
N PHE A 207 5.02 -13.83 -18.11
CA PHE A 207 4.90 -15.09 -18.84
C PHE A 207 3.78 -15.00 -19.89
N MET A 208 3.96 -15.67 -21.02
CA MET A 208 2.92 -15.82 -22.04
C MET A 208 2.14 -17.10 -21.76
N VAL A 209 0.80 -16.98 -21.64
CA VAL A 209 -0.07 -18.13 -21.39
C VAL A 209 -0.90 -18.46 -22.62
N PRO A 210 -0.72 -19.64 -23.21
CA PRO A 210 -1.55 -20.09 -24.33
C PRO A 210 -2.95 -20.45 -23.82
N LEU A 211 -3.98 -19.83 -24.40
CA LEU A 211 -5.37 -19.99 -23.95
C LEU A 211 -6.04 -21.27 -24.50
N ASN A 212 -5.55 -21.75 -25.66
CA ASN A 212 -6.11 -22.86 -26.41
C ASN A 212 -5.17 -24.07 -26.38
N PHE A 213 -5.38 -24.94 -25.40
CA PHE A 213 -4.90 -26.32 -25.33
C PHE A 213 -5.99 -27.18 -24.70
#